data_AF-A0AAV9BKM4-F1
#
_entry.id   AF-A0AAV9BKM4-F1
#
_cell.length_a   1.000
_cell.length_b   1.000
_cell.length_c   1.000
_cell.angle_alpha   90.00
_cell.angle_beta   90.00
_cell.angle_gamma   90.00
#
_symmetry.space_group_name_H-M   'P 1'
#
loop_
_entity.id
_entity.type
_entity.pdbx_description
1 polymer ?
#
loop_
_entity_poly.entity_id
_entity_poly.type
_entity_poly.pdbx_seq_one_letter_code
_entity_poly.pdbx_strand_id
1 'polypeptide(L)'
;MSHRKFEHPRHGSLGFLPRKRASRHRGKVKSFPKDDPKKPCRLTAFLGYKAGMTHIVREVEKPGSKLHKKETCEAVTVIEAPPMVVVGVVGYIKTPHGLRSFRTVWAQHLSEEVRRRFYKNWYKSKKKAFTKYSKKYETEDGKKDIQAQLEKLKKYCSIIRVLAHTQIRKMKGLKQKKAHLMEIQVNGGDIAEKVDYAYGFFEKQIPVDAVFQKDEMIDIIGVTKGKGYEGVVTRWGVTRLPRKTHRGLRKVACIGAWHPARVSYTVARAGQNGYHHRTEMNKKVYRIGKAGLESHTAITEFDRTEKDITPMGGFPHYGVVKDDYVLIKGCCVGPKKRVVTLRQSLLKQTSRLAMEEIKLKFVDTSSKFGHGRFQTTQEKAKFYGRLKA
;
A
#
# COMPACT_ATOMS: atom_id res chain seq x y z
N MET A 1 -15.82 -42.86 -19.53
CA MET A 1 -14.50 -42.30 -19.91
C MET A 1 -13.55 -42.52 -18.75
N SER A 2 -12.44 -43.24 -18.97
CA SER A 2 -11.46 -43.59 -17.91
C SER A 2 -10.52 -42.44 -17.57
N HIS A 3 -10.02 -41.74 -18.58
CA HIS A 3 -9.08 -40.62 -18.42
C HIS A 3 -9.47 -39.45 -19.33
N ARG A 4 -8.82 -38.32 -19.10
CA ARG A 4 -9.04 -37.10 -19.85
C ARG A 4 -8.24 -37.13 -21.16
N LYS A 5 -8.93 -37.17 -22.31
CA LYS A 5 -8.30 -37.28 -23.65
C LYS A 5 -7.36 -36.11 -24.00
N PHE A 6 -7.75 -34.88 -23.67
CA PHE A 6 -6.96 -33.67 -23.91
C PHE A 6 -6.82 -32.86 -22.65
N GLU A 7 -5.59 -32.64 -22.20
CA GLU A 7 -5.27 -31.91 -20.98
C GLU A 7 -5.38 -30.39 -21.15
N HIS A 8 -5.54 -29.66 -20.04
CA HIS A 8 -5.44 -28.20 -20.01
C HIS A 8 -4.77 -27.79 -18.70
N PRO A 9 -4.08 -26.64 -18.66
CA PRO A 9 -3.55 -26.10 -17.41
C PRO A 9 -4.64 -25.90 -16.38
N ARG A 10 -4.30 -26.06 -15.11
CA ARG A 10 -5.26 -25.91 -14.01
C ARG A 10 -5.82 -24.48 -13.92
N HIS A 11 -7.13 -24.37 -13.74
CA HIS A 11 -7.78 -23.07 -13.49
C HIS A 11 -7.56 -22.59 -12.05
N GLY A 12 -6.84 -21.48 -11.92
CA GLY A 12 -6.59 -20.78 -10.67
C GLY A 12 -5.47 -21.40 -9.81
N SER A 13 -4.58 -20.54 -9.33
CA SER A 13 -3.44 -20.94 -8.52
C SER A 13 -3.84 -21.35 -7.10
N LEU A 14 -3.25 -22.45 -6.63
CA LEU A 14 -3.41 -22.98 -5.27
C LEU A 14 -2.61 -22.19 -4.23
N GLY A 15 -1.53 -21.49 -4.62
CA GLY A 15 -0.75 -20.65 -3.71
C GLY A 15 -1.54 -19.45 -3.15
N PHE A 16 -2.70 -19.17 -3.73
CA PHE A 16 -3.63 -18.14 -3.27
C PHE A 16 -4.85 -18.70 -2.53
N LEU A 17 -4.87 -19.99 -2.21
CA LEU A 17 -5.76 -20.56 -1.20
C LEU A 17 -5.23 -20.22 0.21
N PRO A 18 -6.12 -20.04 1.20
CA PRO A 18 -7.57 -19.95 1.08
C PRO A 18 -8.04 -18.60 0.47
N ARG A 19 -9.04 -18.66 -0.41
CA ARG A 19 -9.69 -17.47 -1.00
C ARG A 19 -10.86 -17.00 -0.12
N LYS A 20 -10.51 -16.35 0.98
CA LYS A 20 -11.42 -15.83 2.01
C LYS A 20 -11.18 -14.35 2.30
N ARG A 21 -12.13 -13.71 2.98
CA ARG A 21 -12.00 -12.32 3.45
C ARG A 21 -10.74 -12.15 4.31
N ALA A 22 -9.97 -11.10 4.03
CA ALA A 22 -8.83 -10.71 4.85
C ALA A 22 -9.30 -10.31 6.26
N SER A 23 -8.56 -10.75 7.28
CA SER A 23 -8.88 -10.47 8.69
C SER A 23 -8.67 -8.99 9.06
N ARG A 24 -7.74 -8.32 8.38
CA ARG A 24 -7.43 -6.90 8.57
C ARG A 24 -7.86 -6.13 7.32
N HIS A 25 -8.36 -4.92 7.52
CA HIS A 25 -8.69 -4.00 6.43
C HIS A 25 -7.45 -3.53 5.65
N ARG A 26 -6.30 -3.48 6.33
CA ARG A 26 -4.99 -3.13 5.77
C ARG A 26 -4.20 -4.39 5.42
N GLY A 27 -3.40 -4.31 4.36
CA GLY A 27 -2.31 -5.26 4.11
C GLY A 27 -1.30 -5.31 5.26
N LYS A 28 -1.20 -6.42 5.99
CA LYS A 28 -0.11 -6.64 6.95
C LYS A 28 1.14 -7.07 6.20
N VAL A 29 2.28 -6.44 6.48
CA VAL A 29 3.59 -6.94 6.04
C VAL A 29 3.91 -8.19 6.86
N LYS A 30 4.06 -9.33 6.18
CA LYS A 30 4.41 -10.61 6.83
C LYS A 30 5.91 -10.82 6.92
N SER A 31 6.66 -10.27 5.96
CA SER A 31 8.12 -10.33 5.90
C SER A 31 8.64 -8.95 5.50
N PHE A 32 9.68 -8.48 6.18
CA PHE A 32 10.38 -7.25 5.88
C PHE A 32 11.69 -7.57 5.13
N PRO A 33 12.29 -6.60 4.41
CA PRO A 33 13.60 -6.81 3.81
C PRO A 33 14.61 -7.30 4.85
N LYS A 34 15.55 -8.15 4.40
CA LYS A 34 16.63 -8.63 5.26
C LYS A 34 17.45 -7.43 5.74
N ASP A 35 17.79 -7.47 7.02
CA ASP A 35 18.57 -6.43 7.66
C ASP A 35 20.06 -6.53 7.28
N ASP A 36 20.72 -5.38 7.19
CA ASP A 36 22.13 -5.23 6.83
C ASP A 36 22.74 -4.16 7.73
N PRO A 37 23.39 -4.54 8.84
CA PRO A 37 23.89 -3.61 9.85
C PRO A 37 24.90 -2.58 9.33
N LYS A 38 25.55 -2.83 8.19
CA LYS A 38 26.53 -1.91 7.59
C LYS A 38 25.89 -0.65 6.98
N LYS A 39 24.59 -0.68 6.73
CA LYS A 39 23.84 0.46 6.14
C LYS A 39 23.34 1.38 7.25
N PRO A 40 23.10 2.67 6.97
CA PRO A 40 22.48 3.56 7.94
C PRO A 40 21.06 3.09 8.30
N CYS A 41 20.67 3.38 9.54
CA CYS A 41 19.31 3.14 10.03
C CYS A 41 18.27 3.78 9.09
N ARG A 42 17.28 2.99 8.68
CA ARG A 42 16.19 3.44 7.80
C ARG A 42 14.91 2.64 8.03
N LEU A 43 13.79 3.24 7.66
CA LEU A 43 12.51 2.56 7.61
C LEU A 43 12.35 1.76 6.32
N THR A 44 11.52 0.72 6.37
CA THR A 44 11.39 -0.26 5.28
C THR A 44 9.99 -0.31 4.66
N ALA A 45 9.04 0.44 5.21
CA ALA A 45 7.65 0.45 4.78
C ALA A 45 6.97 1.78 5.11
N PHE A 46 5.88 2.07 4.40
CA PHE A 46 5.03 3.24 4.60
C PHE A 46 3.56 2.89 4.34
N LEU A 47 2.65 3.76 4.76
CA LEU A 47 1.23 3.63 4.45
C LEU A 47 0.78 4.78 3.57
N GLY A 48 0.16 4.43 2.46
CA GLY A 48 -0.55 5.36 1.61
C GLY A 48 -2.00 4.95 1.43
N TYR A 49 -2.74 5.78 0.70
CA TYR A 49 -4.13 5.55 0.34
C TYR A 49 -4.29 5.70 -1.16
N LYS A 50 -4.89 4.69 -1.78
CA LYS A 50 -5.11 4.71 -3.22
C LYS A 50 -6.09 5.83 -3.58
N ALA A 51 -5.62 6.87 -4.25
CA ALA A 51 -6.43 8.00 -4.70
C ALA A 51 -7.17 7.64 -5.99
N GLY A 52 -6.42 7.17 -6.99
CA GLY A 52 -6.95 6.85 -8.30
C GLY A 52 -5.87 6.35 -9.23
N MET A 53 -6.20 6.34 -10.52
CA MET A 53 -5.25 6.00 -11.58
C MET A 53 -5.33 7.07 -12.65
N THR A 54 -4.20 7.33 -13.28
CA THR A 54 -4.11 8.10 -14.51
C THR A 54 -3.15 7.39 -15.46
N HIS A 55 -2.79 8.02 -16.56
CA HIS A 55 -1.71 7.57 -17.41
C HIS A 55 -0.66 8.65 -17.58
N ILE A 56 0.54 8.22 -17.95
CA ILE A 56 1.66 9.09 -18.27
C ILE A 56 2.15 8.77 -19.67
N VAL A 57 2.89 9.71 -20.25
CA VAL A 57 3.82 9.43 -21.34
C VAL A 57 5.23 9.53 -20.79
N ARG A 58 6.07 8.56 -21.15
CA ARG A 58 7.50 8.59 -20.87
C ARG A 58 8.25 8.07 -22.08
N GLU A 59 9.53 8.43 -22.16
CA GLU A 59 10.44 7.79 -23.08
C GLU A 59 10.98 6.47 -22.48
N VAL A 60 11.18 5.46 -23.33
CA VAL A 60 11.69 4.15 -22.91
C VAL A 60 13.18 4.01 -23.19
N GLU A 61 13.97 3.82 -22.15
CA GLU A 61 15.41 3.61 -22.28
C GLU A 61 15.77 2.12 -22.10
N LYS A 62 15.54 1.34 -23.16
CA LYS A 62 15.82 -0.11 -23.19
C LYS A 62 16.54 -0.54 -24.46
N PRO A 63 17.88 -0.49 -24.50
CA PRO A 63 18.65 -1.00 -25.64
C PRO A 63 18.22 -2.42 -26.01
N GLY A 64 17.97 -2.65 -27.30
CA GLY A 64 17.46 -3.92 -27.86
C GLY A 64 15.92 -4.02 -27.96
N SER A 65 15.16 -3.10 -27.37
CA SER A 65 13.70 -3.03 -27.57
C SER A 65 13.34 -2.21 -28.80
N LYS A 66 12.28 -2.61 -29.52
CA LYS A 66 11.67 -1.79 -30.61
C LYS A 66 11.13 -0.44 -30.11
N LEU A 67 10.91 -0.31 -28.79
CA LEU A 67 10.45 0.89 -28.11
C LEU A 67 11.60 1.76 -27.58
N HIS A 68 12.87 1.37 -27.75
CA HIS A 68 13.98 2.17 -27.26
C HIS A 68 13.96 3.58 -27.87
N LYS A 69 14.10 4.61 -27.03
CA LYS A 69 14.03 6.04 -27.37
C LYS A 69 12.71 6.45 -28.03
N LYS A 70 11.65 5.68 -27.79
CA LYS A 70 10.28 6.00 -28.20
C LYS A 70 9.42 6.28 -26.99
N GLU A 71 8.38 7.04 -27.24
CA GLU A 71 7.37 7.35 -26.23
C GLU A 71 6.42 6.17 -26.05
N THR A 72 6.04 5.93 -24.81
CA THR A 72 5.02 4.95 -24.46
C THR A 72 4.05 5.57 -23.47
N CYS A 73 2.78 5.24 -23.65
CA CYS A 73 1.76 5.50 -22.65
C CYS A 73 1.77 4.38 -21.61
N GLU A 74 1.86 4.73 -20.33
CA GLU A 74 1.79 3.76 -19.24
C GLU A 74 0.73 4.17 -18.22
N ALA A 75 -0.10 3.21 -17.81
CA ALA A 75 -1.00 3.41 -16.69
C ALA A 75 -0.21 3.53 -15.39
N VAL A 76 -0.64 4.43 -14.52
CA VAL A 76 -0.05 4.67 -13.20
C VAL A 76 -1.13 4.79 -12.14
N THR A 77 -0.81 4.39 -10.91
CA THR A 77 -1.67 4.63 -9.75
C THR A 77 -1.10 5.78 -8.94
N VAL A 78 -1.96 6.72 -8.53
CA VAL A 78 -1.62 7.77 -7.57
C VAL A 78 -2.02 7.30 -6.18
N ILE A 79 -1.04 7.28 -5.27
CA ILE A 79 -1.24 6.94 -3.86
C ILE A 79 -0.90 8.17 -3.02
N GLU A 80 -1.91 8.75 -2.37
CA GLU A 80 -1.69 9.85 -1.41
C GLU A 80 -1.10 9.27 -0.12
N ALA A 81 0.00 9.85 0.33
CA ALA A 81 0.88 9.32 1.36
C ALA A 81 1.17 10.43 2.38
N PRO A 82 0.17 10.84 3.21
CA PRO A 82 0.41 11.84 4.23
C PRO A 82 1.51 11.39 5.19
N PRO A 83 2.32 12.32 5.74
CA PRO A 83 3.39 11.97 6.66
C PRO A 83 2.90 11.06 7.79
N MET A 84 3.73 10.08 8.16
CA MET A 84 3.44 9.17 9.25
C MET A 84 4.09 9.68 10.53
N VAL A 85 3.39 9.58 11.66
CA VAL A 85 3.95 9.96 12.97
C VAL A 85 4.35 8.69 13.71
N VAL A 86 5.59 8.67 14.20
CA VAL A 86 6.10 7.58 15.05
C VAL A 86 5.63 7.82 16.47
N VAL A 87 5.00 6.81 17.06
CA VAL A 87 4.34 6.88 18.38
C VAL A 87 4.83 5.82 19.35
N GLY A 88 5.81 5.02 18.96
CA GLY A 88 6.41 4.01 19.83
C GLY A 88 7.43 3.16 19.12
N VAL A 89 8.08 2.29 19.89
CA VAL A 89 9.02 1.27 19.44
C VAL A 89 8.69 -0.06 20.10
N VAL A 90 8.80 -1.14 19.35
CA VAL A 90 8.61 -2.52 19.80
C VAL A 90 9.89 -3.29 19.50
N GLY A 91 10.46 -3.89 20.53
CA GLY A 91 11.57 -4.84 20.35
C GLY A 91 11.06 -6.27 20.25
N TYR A 92 11.72 -7.04 19.39
CA TYR A 92 11.45 -8.45 19.17
C TYR A 92 12.71 -9.27 19.51
N ILE A 93 12.50 -10.32 20.30
CA ILE A 93 13.54 -11.31 20.61
C ILE A 93 13.32 -12.51 19.70
N LYS A 94 14.42 -13.05 19.16
CA LYS A 94 14.42 -14.32 18.44
C LYS A 94 14.36 -15.47 19.43
N THR A 95 13.29 -16.25 19.39
CA THR A 95 13.15 -17.51 20.13
C THR A 95 13.16 -18.68 19.14
N PRO A 96 13.32 -19.94 19.60
CA PRO A 96 13.21 -21.11 18.74
C PRO A 96 11.86 -21.22 17.99
N HIS A 97 10.79 -20.64 18.55
CA HIS A 97 9.45 -20.60 17.95
C HIS A 97 9.20 -19.37 17.06
N GLY A 98 10.21 -18.53 16.83
CA GLY A 98 10.13 -17.33 16.00
C GLY A 98 10.31 -16.03 16.79
N LEU A 99 9.83 -14.92 16.24
CA LEU A 99 9.98 -13.61 16.87
C LEU A 99 8.87 -13.39 17.90
N ARG A 100 9.26 -13.15 19.15
CA ARG A 100 8.34 -12.76 20.23
C ARG A 100 8.51 -11.29 20.57
N SER A 101 7.41 -10.55 20.66
CA SER A 101 7.43 -9.17 21.14
C SER A 101 7.90 -9.15 22.60
N PHE A 102 8.95 -8.39 22.88
CA PHE A 102 9.55 -8.34 24.21
C PHE A 102 8.99 -7.18 25.04
N ARG A 103 9.19 -5.96 24.58
CA ARG A 103 8.64 -4.74 25.19
C ARG A 103 8.23 -3.74 24.12
N THR A 104 7.29 -2.88 24.51
CA THR A 104 6.79 -1.78 23.71
C THR A 104 6.90 -0.50 24.52
N VAL A 105 7.66 0.46 24.01
CA VAL A 105 7.75 1.81 24.56
C VAL A 105 6.92 2.72 23.67
N TRP A 106 6.05 3.55 24.25
CA TRP A 106 5.22 4.50 23.51
C TRP A 106 5.70 5.92 23.73
N ALA A 107 5.41 6.82 22.79
CA ALA A 107 5.63 8.25 22.95
C ALA A 107 4.74 8.85 24.05
N GLN A 108 5.12 10.03 24.55
CA GLN A 108 4.38 10.74 25.60
C GLN A 108 3.03 11.23 25.07
N HIS A 109 3.07 11.98 23.97
CA HIS A 109 1.91 12.61 23.37
C HIS A 109 1.39 11.79 22.18
N LEU A 110 0.22 11.18 22.37
CA LEU A 110 -0.49 10.46 21.32
C LEU A 110 -1.64 11.28 20.76
N SER A 111 -1.63 11.50 19.44
CA SER A 111 -2.71 12.20 18.75
C SER A 111 -4.06 11.49 18.91
N GLU A 112 -5.15 12.28 18.90
CA GLU A 112 -6.52 11.76 19.03
C GLU A 112 -6.85 10.69 17.97
N GLU A 113 -6.31 10.83 16.75
CA GLU A 113 -6.55 9.92 15.64
C GLU A 113 -6.07 8.49 15.91
N VAL A 114 -4.93 8.34 16.60
CA VAL A 114 -4.41 7.04 17.03
C VAL A 114 -5.13 6.55 18.25
N ARG A 115 -5.46 7.45 19.19
CA ARG A 115 -6.24 7.08 20.37
C ARG A 115 -7.58 6.45 19.98
N ARG A 116 -8.20 6.91 18.89
CA ARG A 116 -9.38 6.29 18.24
C ARG A 116 -9.17 4.83 17.82
N ARG A 117 -7.93 4.35 17.66
CA ARG A 117 -7.61 2.92 17.39
C ARG A 117 -7.89 2.00 18.54
N PHE A 118 -7.78 2.48 19.77
CA PHE A 118 -8.02 1.69 20.96
C PHE A 118 -9.50 1.66 21.37
N TYR A 119 -10.37 2.29 20.60
CA TYR A 119 -11.81 2.28 20.81
C TYR A 119 -12.56 1.74 19.58
N LYS A 120 -13.58 0.92 19.83
CA LYS A 120 -14.60 0.61 18.82
C LYS A 120 -15.56 1.81 18.68
N ASN A 121 -16.11 2.28 19.80
CA ASN A 121 -17.06 3.39 19.86
C ASN A 121 -16.44 4.62 20.54
N TRP A 122 -15.71 5.44 19.78
CA TRP A 122 -15.00 6.61 20.31
C TRP A 122 -15.91 7.60 21.07
N TYR A 123 -17.08 7.92 20.51
CA TYR A 123 -17.98 8.94 21.05
C TYR A 123 -18.67 8.53 22.36
N LYS A 124 -18.88 7.23 22.57
CA LYS A 124 -19.48 6.68 23.81
C LYS A 124 -18.43 6.33 24.88
N SER A 125 -17.14 6.51 24.59
CA SER A 125 -16.06 6.11 25.49
C SER A 125 -15.57 7.29 26.32
N LYS A 126 -15.04 7.03 27.53
CA LYS A 126 -14.39 8.03 28.40
C LYS A 126 -13.03 8.55 27.85
N LYS A 127 -12.55 8.02 26.72
CA LYS A 127 -11.29 8.43 26.04
C LYS A 127 -10.08 8.49 26.99
N LYS A 128 -9.90 7.46 27.83
CA LYS A 128 -8.78 7.31 28.79
C LYS A 128 -7.55 6.54 28.26
N ALA A 129 -7.51 6.16 26.98
CA ALA A 129 -6.37 5.44 26.41
C ALA A 129 -5.09 6.28 26.54
N PHE A 130 -4.03 5.66 27.06
CA PHE A 130 -2.70 6.24 27.29
C PHE A 130 -2.59 7.39 28.28
N THR A 131 -3.66 7.77 29.00
CA THR A 131 -3.58 8.90 29.96
C THR A 131 -2.63 8.61 31.12
N LYS A 132 -2.67 7.41 31.69
CA LYS A 132 -1.71 6.99 32.75
C LYS A 132 -0.28 6.83 32.22
N TYR A 133 -0.13 6.44 30.95
CA TYR A 133 1.18 6.23 30.35
C TYR A 133 1.89 7.56 30.07
N SER A 134 1.16 8.55 29.56
CA SER A 134 1.68 9.92 29.35
C SER A 134 2.26 10.50 30.64
N LYS A 135 1.59 10.28 31.78
CA LYS A 135 2.07 10.76 33.10
C LYS A 135 3.41 10.17 33.55
N LYS A 136 3.83 9.02 33.00
CA LYS A 136 5.16 8.45 33.31
C LYS A 136 6.29 9.34 32.81
N TYR A 137 6.06 10.13 31.77
CA TYR A 137 7.06 11.09 31.28
C TYR A 137 7.13 12.36 32.14
N GLU A 138 6.16 12.58 33.02
CA GLU A 138 6.12 13.75 33.91
C GLU A 138 6.91 13.50 35.21
N THR A 139 7.00 12.24 35.67
CA THR A 139 7.73 11.87 36.90
C THR A 139 9.13 11.34 36.59
N GLU A 140 10.11 11.67 37.44
CA GLU A 140 11.50 11.22 37.26
C GLU A 140 11.62 9.68 37.31
N ASP A 141 10.89 9.01 38.20
CA ASP A 141 10.86 7.54 38.27
C ASP A 141 10.26 6.91 37.01
N GLY A 142 9.26 7.56 36.40
CA GLY A 142 8.64 7.08 35.18
C GLY A 142 9.57 7.24 33.97
N LYS A 143 10.31 8.34 33.88
CA LYS A 143 11.37 8.54 32.86
C LYS A 143 12.47 7.48 33.01
N LYS A 144 12.91 7.19 34.24
CA LYS A 144 13.86 6.11 34.52
C LYS A 144 13.34 4.73 34.09
N ASP A 145 12.06 4.41 34.34
CA ASP A 145 11.43 3.17 33.83
C ASP A 145 11.46 3.09 32.30
N ILE A 146 11.15 4.19 31.61
CA ILE A 146 11.19 4.25 30.14
C ILE A 146 12.61 4.03 29.62
N GLN A 147 13.60 4.70 30.21
CA GLN A 147 15.00 4.53 29.84
C GLN A 147 15.48 3.10 30.07
N ALA A 148 15.16 2.51 31.22
CA ALA A 148 15.47 1.11 31.52
C ALA A 148 14.77 0.14 30.55
N GLN A 149 13.60 0.48 30.03
CA GLN A 149 12.94 -0.29 28.98
C GLN A 149 13.69 -0.20 27.66
N LEU A 150 14.15 0.98 27.26
CA LEU A 150 14.95 1.18 26.05
C LEU A 150 16.27 0.42 26.13
N GLU A 151 16.98 0.47 27.27
CA GLU A 151 18.20 -0.32 27.49
C GLU A 151 17.96 -1.83 27.37
N LYS A 152 16.83 -2.32 27.92
CA LYS A 152 16.41 -3.72 27.74
C LYS A 152 16.14 -4.05 26.26
N LEU A 153 15.64 -3.11 25.47
CA LEU A 153 15.51 -3.30 24.02
C LEU A 153 16.88 -3.46 23.37
N LYS A 154 17.83 -2.56 23.68
CA LYS A 154 19.19 -2.60 23.15
C LYS A 154 19.90 -3.91 23.47
N LYS A 155 19.76 -4.41 24.70
CA LYS A 155 20.46 -5.59 25.19
C LYS A 155 19.92 -6.92 24.66
N TYR A 156 18.59 -7.10 24.63
CA TYR A 156 18.00 -8.43 24.40
C TYR A 156 17.39 -8.61 23.01
N CYS A 157 16.97 -7.53 22.35
CA CYS A 157 16.20 -7.65 21.11
C CYS A 157 17.12 -7.88 19.90
N SER A 158 16.65 -8.70 18.98
CA SER A 158 17.34 -8.94 17.70
C SER A 158 16.75 -8.08 16.57
N ILE A 159 15.52 -7.60 16.74
CA ILE A 159 14.82 -6.79 15.73
C ILE A 159 14.07 -5.67 16.44
N ILE A 160 14.19 -4.46 15.89
CA ILE A 160 13.48 -3.27 16.35
C ILE A 160 12.46 -2.84 15.30
N ARG A 161 11.25 -2.50 15.75
CA ARG A 161 10.19 -1.95 14.90
C ARG A 161 9.60 -0.70 15.50
N VAL A 162 9.44 0.34 14.71
CA VAL A 162 8.68 1.53 15.11
C VAL A 162 7.18 1.27 14.95
N LEU A 163 6.39 1.80 15.87
CA LEU A 163 4.95 1.93 15.76
C LEU A 163 4.65 3.30 15.15
N ALA A 164 4.14 3.29 13.93
CA ALA A 164 3.85 4.53 13.21
C ALA A 164 2.41 4.52 12.69
N HIS A 165 1.79 5.69 12.71
CA HIS A 165 0.43 5.86 12.22
C HIS A 165 0.33 6.92 11.13
N THR A 166 -0.67 6.75 10.27
CA THR A 166 -1.04 7.76 9.27
C THR A 166 -1.79 8.93 9.90
N GLN A 167 -1.66 10.13 9.33
CA GLN A 167 -2.45 11.31 9.68
C GLN A 167 -3.65 11.42 8.73
N ILE A 168 -4.72 10.67 9.00
CA ILE A 168 -5.84 10.52 8.06
C ILE A 168 -6.71 11.78 7.96
N ARG A 169 -6.68 12.68 8.95
CA ARG A 169 -7.46 13.94 8.87
C ARG A 169 -6.87 14.98 7.91
N LYS A 170 -5.57 14.89 7.59
CA LYS A 170 -4.97 15.76 6.58
C LYS A 170 -5.61 15.53 5.19
N MET A 171 -6.02 14.29 4.96
CA MET A 171 -6.69 13.87 3.73
C MET A 171 -8.16 14.28 3.71
N LYS A 172 -8.54 15.21 2.82
CA LYS A 172 -9.95 15.64 2.66
C LYS A 172 -10.83 14.60 1.97
N GLY A 173 -10.24 13.69 1.19
CA GLY A 173 -10.99 12.67 0.45
C GLY A 173 -11.65 11.62 1.34
N LEU A 174 -11.15 11.39 2.56
CA LEU A 174 -11.62 10.34 3.46
C LEU A 174 -12.46 10.91 4.60
N LYS A 175 -13.66 10.34 4.81
CA LYS A 175 -14.49 10.67 5.99
C LYS A 175 -13.98 10.03 7.30
N GLN A 176 -13.04 9.10 7.21
CA GLN A 176 -12.54 8.33 8.34
C GLN A 176 -11.58 9.19 9.19
N LYS A 177 -11.83 9.28 10.50
CA LYS A 177 -10.98 10.01 11.47
C LYS A 177 -10.01 9.12 12.27
N LYS A 178 -10.02 7.81 12.00
CA LYS A 178 -9.34 6.77 12.77
C LYS A 178 -8.05 6.37 12.05
N ALA A 179 -6.89 6.78 12.56
CA ALA A 179 -5.58 6.60 11.92
C ALA A 179 -5.19 5.14 11.75
N HIS A 180 -4.56 4.74 10.65
CA HIS A 180 -4.03 3.37 10.54
C HIS A 180 -2.66 3.28 11.24
N LEU A 181 -2.57 2.48 12.31
CA LEU A 181 -1.33 2.20 13.06
C LEU A 181 -0.67 0.90 12.56
N MET A 182 0.61 0.95 12.19
CA MET A 182 1.40 -0.23 11.82
C MET A 182 2.75 -0.28 12.54
N GLU A 183 3.33 -1.48 12.57
CA GLU A 183 4.74 -1.66 12.84
C GLU A 183 5.53 -1.57 11.53
N ILE A 184 6.64 -0.83 11.53
CA ILE A 184 7.62 -0.77 10.44
C ILE A 184 8.96 -1.23 11.02
N GLN A 185 9.65 -2.14 10.35
CA GLN A 185 10.97 -2.59 10.79
C GLN A 185 12.03 -1.53 10.45
N VAL A 186 12.87 -1.22 11.44
CA VAL A 186 14.07 -0.41 11.25
C VAL A 186 15.19 -1.36 10.83
N ASN A 187 15.82 -1.08 9.70
CA ASN A 187 16.97 -1.83 9.19
C ASN A 187 18.17 -0.90 9.09
N GLY A 188 19.38 -1.48 9.07
CA GLY A 188 20.64 -0.73 9.08
C GLY A 188 21.07 -0.36 10.50
N GLY A 189 22.38 -0.28 10.73
CA GLY A 189 22.98 -0.03 12.05
C GLY A 189 22.93 -1.24 12.97
N ASP A 190 23.53 -1.07 14.14
CA ASP A 190 23.43 -2.03 15.22
C ASP A 190 22.05 -1.96 15.92
N ILE A 191 21.82 -2.76 16.97
CA ILE A 191 20.53 -2.72 17.69
C ILE A 191 20.39 -1.44 18.54
N ALA A 192 21.49 -0.91 19.09
CA ALA A 192 21.47 0.27 19.93
C ALA A 192 21.09 1.51 19.11
N GLU A 193 21.77 1.71 17.99
CA GLU A 193 21.50 2.72 16.97
C GLU A 193 20.06 2.63 16.46
N LYS A 194 19.52 1.43 16.23
CA LYS A 194 18.11 1.27 15.82
C LYS A 194 17.13 1.75 16.89
N VAL A 195 17.42 1.47 18.16
CA VAL A 195 16.59 1.94 19.28
C VAL A 195 16.68 3.46 19.40
N ASP A 196 17.88 4.03 19.29
CA ASP A 196 18.10 5.48 19.38
C ASP A 196 17.50 6.22 18.19
N TYR A 197 17.65 5.69 16.97
CA TYR A 197 16.96 6.13 15.78
C TYR A 197 15.44 6.11 16.02
N ALA A 198 14.89 4.97 16.44
CA ALA A 198 13.45 4.83 16.69
C ALA A 198 12.92 5.84 17.73
N TYR A 199 13.64 6.01 18.84
CA TYR A 199 13.26 6.94 19.91
C TYR A 199 13.41 8.40 19.48
N GLY A 200 14.48 8.73 18.75
CA GLY A 200 14.70 10.07 18.20
C GLY A 200 13.64 10.54 17.20
N PHE A 201 12.88 9.61 16.61
CA PHE A 201 11.73 9.90 15.75
C PHE A 201 10.38 10.00 16.49
N PHE A 202 10.32 9.79 17.81
CA PHE A 202 9.06 9.89 18.55
C PHE A 202 8.39 11.25 18.33
N GLU A 203 7.09 11.21 18.03
CA GLU A 203 6.22 12.38 17.79
C GLU A 203 6.58 13.20 16.54
N LYS A 204 7.67 12.85 15.85
CA LYS A 204 8.09 13.47 14.59
C LYS A 204 7.34 12.85 13.41
N GLN A 205 7.14 13.68 12.39
CA GLN A 205 6.56 13.28 11.11
C GLN A 205 7.66 12.74 10.19
N ILE A 206 7.38 11.60 9.59
CA ILE A 206 8.22 10.98 8.57
C ILE A 206 7.48 11.10 7.23
N PRO A 207 7.97 11.92 6.30
CA PRO A 207 7.43 12.00 4.95
C PRO A 207 7.83 10.76 4.13
N VAL A 208 7.16 10.55 2.99
CA VAL A 208 7.35 9.34 2.18
C VAL A 208 8.69 9.31 1.43
N ASP A 209 9.22 10.47 1.07
CA ASP A 209 10.53 10.69 0.44
C ASP A 209 11.72 10.29 1.35
N ALA A 210 11.53 10.30 2.67
CA ALA A 210 12.51 9.82 3.64
C ALA A 210 12.62 8.28 3.70
N VAL A 211 11.62 7.55 3.16
CA VAL A 211 11.56 6.08 3.20
C VAL A 211 11.81 5.47 1.82
N PHE A 212 11.31 6.15 0.79
CA PHE A 212 11.32 5.70 -0.59
C PHE A 212 11.94 6.75 -1.50
N GLN A 213 12.59 6.27 -2.56
CA GLN A 213 13.26 7.09 -3.55
C GLN A 213 12.57 6.98 -4.91
N LYS A 214 12.75 7.99 -5.76
CA LYS A 214 12.37 7.92 -7.17
C LYS A 214 13.14 6.75 -7.82
N ASP A 215 12.50 6.11 -8.81
CA ASP A 215 13.05 5.03 -9.64
C ASP A 215 13.33 3.70 -8.93
N GLU A 216 13.13 3.62 -7.62
CA GLU A 216 13.25 2.34 -6.93
C GLU A 216 12.04 1.43 -7.18
N MET A 217 12.24 0.13 -6.94
CA MET A 217 11.18 -0.87 -6.95
C MET A 217 10.66 -1.13 -5.55
N ILE A 218 9.35 -0.98 -5.39
CA ILE A 218 8.65 -1.26 -4.15
C ILE A 218 7.63 -2.38 -4.33
N ASP A 219 7.27 -3.03 -3.23
CA ASP A 219 6.19 -3.98 -3.17
C ASP A 219 4.96 -3.35 -2.50
N ILE A 220 3.79 -3.58 -3.09
CA ILE A 220 2.53 -3.05 -2.61
C ILE A 220 1.73 -4.18 -1.99
N ILE A 221 1.41 -4.01 -0.71
CA ILE A 221 0.68 -4.99 0.07
C ILE A 221 -0.66 -4.38 0.48
N GLY A 222 -1.74 -5.03 0.11
CA GLY A 222 -3.07 -4.52 0.39
C GLY A 222 -4.15 -5.58 0.38
N VAL A 223 -5.38 -5.10 0.47
CA VAL A 223 -6.58 -5.93 0.41
C VAL A 223 -7.34 -5.57 -0.85
N THR A 224 -7.62 -6.56 -1.69
CA THR A 224 -8.26 -6.36 -2.99
C THR A 224 -9.69 -5.81 -2.86
N LYS A 225 -10.24 -5.22 -3.92
CA LYS A 225 -11.65 -4.79 -3.96
C LYS A 225 -12.56 -6.00 -3.69
N GLY A 226 -13.49 -5.86 -2.75
CA GLY A 226 -14.49 -6.88 -2.47
C GLY A 226 -15.47 -7.01 -3.63
N LYS A 227 -15.77 -8.24 -4.05
CA LYS A 227 -16.78 -8.56 -5.07
C LYS A 227 -17.95 -9.39 -4.51
N GLY A 228 -17.90 -9.75 -3.22
CA GLY A 228 -18.93 -10.58 -2.58
C GLY A 228 -18.79 -12.06 -2.93
N TYR A 229 -19.92 -12.75 -2.92
CA TYR A 229 -20.01 -14.16 -3.33
C TYR A 229 -20.10 -14.24 -4.86
N GLU A 230 -19.19 -14.99 -5.47
CA GLU A 230 -19.03 -15.08 -6.92
C GLU A 230 -19.02 -16.55 -7.37
N GLY A 231 -19.50 -16.77 -8.59
CA GLY A 231 -19.55 -18.10 -9.22
C GLY A 231 -18.17 -18.64 -9.59
N VAL A 232 -18.11 -19.92 -9.97
CA VAL A 232 -16.83 -20.59 -10.33
C VAL A 232 -16.11 -19.92 -11.49
N VAL A 233 -16.86 -19.39 -12.48
CA VAL A 233 -16.30 -18.76 -13.69
C VAL A 233 -15.49 -17.52 -13.33
N THR A 234 -16.06 -16.57 -12.59
CA THR A 234 -15.38 -15.31 -12.21
C THR A 234 -14.40 -15.48 -11.06
N ARG A 235 -14.68 -16.44 -10.16
CA ARG A 235 -13.76 -16.75 -9.06
C ARG A 235 -12.52 -17.46 -9.59
N TRP A 236 -12.66 -18.58 -10.31
CA TRP A 236 -11.55 -19.46 -10.69
C TRP A 236 -11.08 -19.34 -12.14
N GLY A 237 -11.84 -18.66 -13.01
CA GLY A 237 -11.51 -18.55 -14.43
C GLY A 237 -11.81 -19.83 -15.21
N VAL A 238 -12.71 -20.68 -14.71
CA VAL A 238 -13.16 -21.88 -15.45
C VAL A 238 -14.02 -21.47 -16.64
N THR A 239 -13.94 -22.23 -17.73
CA THR A 239 -14.82 -22.02 -18.88
C THR A 239 -16.29 -22.27 -18.52
N ARG A 240 -17.20 -21.66 -19.27
CA ARG A 240 -18.63 -21.95 -19.18
C ARG A 240 -18.88 -23.29 -19.89
N LEU A 241 -19.90 -24.02 -19.44
CA LEU A 241 -20.35 -25.20 -20.18
C LEU A 241 -20.98 -24.79 -21.53
N PRO A 242 -21.12 -25.71 -22.49
CA PRO A 242 -21.79 -25.44 -23.77
C PRO A 242 -23.25 -24.99 -23.60
N ARG A 243 -23.77 -24.21 -24.55
CA ARG A 243 -25.10 -23.57 -24.46
C ARG A 243 -26.25 -24.52 -24.13
N LYS A 244 -26.25 -25.74 -24.69
CA LYS A 244 -27.33 -26.73 -24.54
C LYS A 244 -27.21 -27.60 -23.27
N THR A 245 -26.43 -27.20 -22.27
CA THR A 245 -26.37 -27.96 -21.01
C THR A 245 -27.59 -27.75 -20.13
N HIS A 246 -28.18 -28.85 -19.66
CA HIS A 246 -29.27 -28.84 -18.70
C HIS A 246 -28.78 -28.51 -17.28
N ARG A 247 -29.63 -27.84 -16.47
CA ARG A 247 -29.37 -27.47 -15.06
C ARG A 247 -28.14 -26.57 -14.86
N GLY A 248 -27.91 -25.62 -15.75
CA GLY A 248 -27.03 -24.47 -15.52
C GLY A 248 -25.71 -24.47 -16.29
N LEU A 249 -25.35 -23.28 -16.78
CA LEU A 249 -24.22 -23.04 -17.68
C LEU A 249 -22.90 -22.72 -16.96
N ARG A 250 -22.97 -22.01 -15.82
CA ARG A 250 -21.80 -21.42 -15.13
C ARG A 250 -21.38 -22.28 -13.94
N LYS A 251 -21.08 -23.54 -14.19
CA LYS A 251 -20.68 -24.54 -13.18
C LYS A 251 -19.49 -25.35 -13.65
N VAL A 252 -18.81 -26.01 -12.71
CA VAL A 252 -17.88 -27.10 -13.02
C VAL A 252 -18.72 -28.37 -13.15
N ALA A 253 -18.55 -29.11 -14.25
CA ALA A 253 -19.36 -30.30 -14.53
C ALA A 253 -19.09 -31.45 -13.54
N CYS A 254 -17.83 -31.88 -13.45
CA CYS A 254 -17.40 -32.94 -12.54
C CYS A 254 -16.52 -32.36 -11.43
N ILE A 255 -16.88 -32.62 -10.16
CA ILE A 255 -16.18 -32.09 -8.98
C ILE A 255 -15.28 -33.12 -8.27
N GLY A 256 -15.13 -34.32 -8.83
CA GLY A 256 -14.32 -35.40 -8.28
C GLY A 256 -14.65 -36.74 -8.91
N ALA A 257 -13.73 -37.70 -8.81
CA ALA A 257 -14.02 -39.09 -9.12
C ALA A 257 -14.89 -39.72 -8.01
N TRP A 258 -15.40 -40.93 -8.25
CA TRP A 258 -16.12 -41.69 -7.23
C TRP A 258 -15.19 -42.03 -6.04
N HIS A 259 -14.02 -42.58 -6.34
CA HIS A 259 -12.96 -42.83 -5.38
C HIS A 259 -11.82 -41.84 -5.66
N PRO A 260 -11.39 -41.01 -4.69
CA PRO A 260 -11.79 -40.97 -3.28
C PRO A 260 -13.16 -40.31 -3.04
N ALA A 261 -13.91 -40.80 -2.04
CA ALA A 261 -15.26 -40.34 -1.68
C ALA A 261 -15.28 -38.98 -0.94
N ARG A 262 -14.54 -38.00 -1.45
CA ARG A 262 -14.48 -36.63 -0.93
C ARG A 262 -14.17 -35.63 -2.05
N VAL A 263 -14.78 -34.45 -1.98
CA VAL A 263 -14.45 -33.36 -2.90
C VAL A 263 -13.10 -32.77 -2.52
N SER A 264 -12.15 -32.76 -3.44
CA SER A 264 -10.84 -32.16 -3.18
C SER A 264 -10.91 -30.65 -2.97
N TYR A 265 -10.09 -30.12 -2.05
CA TYR A 265 -9.94 -28.68 -1.82
C TYR A 265 -9.39 -27.94 -3.06
N THR A 266 -8.80 -28.68 -4.00
CA THR A 266 -8.30 -28.16 -5.27
C THR A 266 -9.43 -27.99 -6.29
N VAL A 267 -10.65 -28.41 -6.03
CA VAL A 267 -11.74 -28.27 -7.01
C VAL A 267 -12.25 -26.84 -7.01
N ALA A 268 -12.42 -26.25 -8.19
CA ALA A 268 -12.96 -24.90 -8.32
C ALA A 268 -14.43 -24.87 -7.87
N ARG A 269 -14.71 -24.14 -6.79
CA ARG A 269 -16.08 -23.94 -6.24
C ARG A 269 -16.42 -22.46 -6.12
N ALA A 270 -17.70 -22.12 -6.16
CA ALA A 270 -18.18 -20.77 -5.92
C ALA A 270 -17.87 -20.31 -4.49
N GLY A 271 -17.91 -19.01 -4.23
CA GLY A 271 -17.62 -18.46 -2.91
C GLY A 271 -17.13 -17.03 -2.94
N GLN A 272 -16.61 -16.56 -1.80
CA GLN A 272 -16.03 -15.22 -1.70
C GLN A 272 -14.97 -14.96 -2.78
N ASN A 273 -15.09 -13.80 -3.45
CA ASN A 273 -14.07 -13.25 -4.32
C ASN A 273 -13.79 -11.79 -3.98
N GLY A 274 -12.52 -11.41 -4.06
CA GLY A 274 -12.08 -10.09 -3.61
C GLY A 274 -12.09 -9.94 -2.09
N TYR A 275 -11.57 -8.81 -1.61
CA TYR A 275 -11.25 -8.59 -0.20
C TYR A 275 -10.22 -9.60 0.34
N HIS A 276 -9.27 -10.01 -0.52
CA HIS A 276 -8.18 -10.90 -0.17
C HIS A 276 -6.89 -10.10 0.09
N HIS A 277 -6.05 -10.55 1.02
CA HIS A 277 -4.70 -9.99 1.20
C HIS A 277 -3.81 -10.41 0.03
N ARG A 278 -3.15 -9.45 -0.62
CA ARG A 278 -2.26 -9.68 -1.76
C ARG A 278 -1.05 -8.76 -1.68
N THR A 279 0.05 -9.25 -2.24
CA THR A 279 1.27 -8.47 -2.51
C THR A 279 1.45 -8.40 -4.00
N GLU A 280 1.50 -7.19 -4.56
CA GLU A 280 1.98 -6.94 -5.92
C GLU A 280 3.42 -6.47 -5.81
N MET A 281 4.34 -7.23 -6.40
CA MET A 281 5.79 -7.00 -6.28
C MET A 281 6.31 -6.13 -7.42
N ASN A 282 7.50 -5.55 -7.22
CA ASN A 282 8.29 -4.88 -8.26
C ASN A 282 7.53 -3.76 -8.98
N LYS A 283 6.89 -2.89 -8.20
CA LYS A 283 6.23 -1.67 -8.69
C LYS A 283 7.24 -0.55 -8.66
N LYS A 284 7.54 0.00 -9.82
CA LYS A 284 8.48 1.12 -9.94
C LYS A 284 7.84 2.41 -9.47
N VAL A 285 8.57 3.20 -8.69
CA VAL A 285 8.18 4.55 -8.29
C VAL A 285 8.62 5.52 -9.39
N TYR A 286 7.67 6.16 -10.05
CA TYR A 286 7.94 7.10 -11.15
C TYR A 286 8.12 8.53 -10.68
N ARG A 287 7.42 8.91 -9.61
CA ARG A 287 7.50 10.24 -9.00
C ARG A 287 7.07 10.15 -7.55
N ILE A 288 7.72 10.95 -6.71
CA ILE A 288 7.25 11.28 -5.37
C ILE A 288 6.98 12.78 -5.40
N GLY A 289 5.72 13.18 -5.23
CA GLY A 289 5.33 14.58 -5.20
C GLY A 289 5.14 15.02 -3.76
N LYS A 290 5.78 16.12 -3.38
CA LYS A 290 5.79 16.64 -2.01
C LYS A 290 5.01 17.94 -1.90
N ALA A 291 3.98 17.95 -1.06
CA ALA A 291 3.06 19.08 -0.93
C ALA A 291 3.80 20.40 -0.66
N GLY A 292 3.42 21.45 -1.38
CA GLY A 292 4.05 22.78 -1.27
C GLY A 292 5.34 22.96 -2.09
N LEU A 293 5.84 21.91 -2.75
CA LEU A 293 6.96 21.99 -3.68
C LEU A 293 6.48 21.78 -5.13
N GLU A 294 7.27 22.24 -6.09
CA GLU A 294 7.02 22.03 -7.53
C GLU A 294 6.87 20.54 -7.88
N SER A 295 7.61 19.66 -7.17
CA SER A 295 7.51 18.21 -7.31
C SER A 295 6.08 17.66 -7.11
N HIS A 296 5.21 18.36 -6.36
CA HIS A 296 3.80 17.99 -6.18
C HIS A 296 2.98 18.15 -7.44
N THR A 297 3.27 19.17 -8.25
CA THR A 297 2.53 19.41 -9.48
C THR A 297 2.68 18.22 -10.44
N ALA A 298 1.83 18.13 -11.45
CA ALA A 298 1.95 17.16 -12.53
C ALA A 298 2.73 17.71 -13.72
N ILE A 299 3.44 18.82 -13.55
CA ILE A 299 4.26 19.46 -14.57
C ILE A 299 5.48 18.58 -14.85
N THR A 300 5.84 18.48 -16.11
CA THR A 300 7.08 17.86 -16.59
C THR A 300 7.88 18.90 -17.39
N GLU A 301 9.15 18.64 -17.67
CA GLU A 301 10.03 19.55 -18.43
C GLU A 301 9.47 19.91 -19.82
N PHE A 302 8.55 19.11 -20.36
CA PHE A 302 7.97 19.28 -21.69
C PHE A 302 6.58 19.97 -21.65
N ASP A 303 5.97 20.09 -20.47
CA ASP A 303 4.66 20.69 -20.31
C ASP A 303 4.78 22.22 -20.25
N ARG A 304 3.97 22.93 -21.06
CA ARG A 304 3.89 24.41 -21.03
C ARG A 304 2.87 24.94 -20.02
N THR A 305 1.98 24.09 -19.52
CA THR A 305 0.87 24.47 -18.66
C THR A 305 1.07 23.93 -17.26
N GLU A 306 0.89 24.80 -16.26
CA GLU A 306 0.85 24.36 -14.88
C GLU A 306 -0.39 23.51 -14.63
N LYS A 307 -0.19 22.32 -14.06
CA LYS A 307 -1.26 21.38 -13.73
C LYS A 307 -0.91 20.60 -12.47
N ASP A 308 -1.91 20.33 -11.66
CA ASP A 308 -1.79 19.48 -10.47
C ASP A 308 -2.01 18.00 -10.83
N ILE A 309 -1.51 17.07 -10.01
CA ILE A 309 -1.74 15.63 -10.16
C ILE A 309 -3.22 15.23 -10.05
N THR A 310 -4.00 16.07 -9.38
CA THR A 310 -5.45 15.91 -9.31
C THR A 310 -6.08 16.20 -10.67
N PRO A 311 -6.79 15.24 -11.29
CA PRO A 311 -7.44 15.50 -12.57
C PRO A 311 -8.57 16.52 -12.42
N MET A 312 -8.98 17.15 -13.52
CA MET A 312 -10.12 18.08 -13.53
C MET A 312 -11.36 17.45 -12.89
N GLY A 313 -11.96 18.14 -11.91
CA GLY A 313 -13.10 17.64 -11.13
C GLY A 313 -12.75 16.64 -10.01
N GLY A 314 -11.46 16.35 -9.81
CA GLY A 314 -10.97 15.42 -8.79
C GLY A 314 -11.02 13.95 -9.22
N PHE A 315 -10.33 13.09 -8.46
CA PHE A 315 -10.41 11.65 -8.68
C PHE A 315 -11.82 11.11 -8.33
N PRO A 316 -12.47 10.33 -9.20
CA PRO A 316 -13.84 9.89 -8.97
C PRO A 316 -14.00 9.10 -7.69
N HIS A 317 -14.97 9.49 -6.87
CA HIS A 317 -15.22 8.93 -5.53
C HIS A 317 -14.05 9.05 -4.56
N TYR A 318 -13.00 9.83 -4.86
CA TYR A 318 -11.88 10.12 -3.97
C TYR A 318 -11.87 11.59 -3.56
N GLY A 319 -11.78 12.49 -4.54
CA GLY A 319 -11.59 13.92 -4.36
C GLY A 319 -10.22 14.37 -4.84
N VAL A 320 -9.71 15.43 -4.22
CA VAL A 320 -8.43 16.08 -4.52
C VAL A 320 -7.30 15.42 -3.73
N VAL A 321 -6.13 15.30 -4.33
CA VAL A 321 -4.87 14.90 -3.64
C VAL A 321 -4.18 16.16 -3.18
N LYS A 322 -3.94 16.32 -1.88
CA LYS A 322 -3.35 17.55 -1.31
C LYS A 322 -2.05 17.31 -0.57
N ASP A 323 -1.93 16.17 0.09
CA ASP A 323 -0.68 15.77 0.74
C ASP A 323 0.28 15.16 -0.30
N ASP A 324 1.46 14.76 0.18
CA ASP A 324 2.44 14.02 -0.60
C ASP A 324 1.80 12.82 -1.31
N TYR A 325 2.31 12.47 -2.49
CA TYR A 325 1.87 11.27 -3.20
C TYR A 325 3.02 10.51 -3.82
N VAL A 326 2.76 9.24 -4.08
CA VAL A 326 3.65 8.35 -4.84
C VAL A 326 2.93 7.94 -6.12
N LEU A 327 3.59 8.18 -7.25
CA LEU A 327 3.17 7.72 -8.56
C LEU A 327 3.87 6.39 -8.84
N ILE A 328 3.09 5.32 -8.91
CA ILE A 328 3.61 3.97 -9.12
C ILE A 328 3.20 3.41 -10.46
N LYS A 329 4.05 2.54 -11.01
CA LYS A 329 3.78 1.84 -12.27
C LYS A 329 2.53 0.95 -12.17
N GLY A 330 1.63 1.11 -13.12
CA GLY A 330 0.52 0.20 -13.38
C GLY A 330 -0.58 0.23 -12.32
N CYS A 331 -1.28 -0.89 -12.24
CA CYS A 331 -2.36 -1.08 -11.28
C CYS A 331 -1.84 -1.26 -9.84
N CYS A 332 -2.77 -1.15 -8.89
CA CYS A 332 -2.54 -1.36 -7.47
C CYS A 332 -3.75 -2.02 -6.84
N VAL A 333 -3.54 -2.90 -5.88
CA VAL A 333 -4.61 -3.62 -5.17
C VAL A 333 -5.59 -2.67 -4.47
N GLY A 334 -6.84 -3.11 -4.40
CA GLY A 334 -7.88 -2.43 -3.63
C GLY A 334 -8.61 -1.33 -4.39
N PRO A 335 -9.77 -0.88 -3.86
CA PRO A 335 -10.50 0.25 -4.41
C PRO A 335 -9.84 1.58 -4.01
N LYS A 336 -10.35 2.69 -4.55
CA LYS A 336 -10.01 4.03 -4.08
C LYS A 336 -10.35 4.17 -2.59
N LYS A 337 -9.67 5.08 -1.87
CA LYS A 337 -9.76 5.28 -0.40
C LYS A 337 -9.27 4.11 0.45
N ARG A 338 -8.71 3.05 -0.17
CA ARG A 338 -8.16 1.91 0.56
C ARG A 338 -6.75 2.25 1.03
N VAL A 339 -6.46 1.97 2.30
CA VAL A 339 -5.08 1.95 2.79
C VAL A 339 -4.30 0.83 2.09
N VAL A 340 -3.13 1.18 1.57
CA VAL A 340 -2.17 0.28 0.96
C VAL A 340 -0.84 0.44 1.68
N THR A 341 -0.20 -0.69 1.95
CA THR A 341 1.12 -0.70 2.60
C THR A 341 2.17 -0.79 1.51
N LEU A 342 3.02 0.22 1.44
CA LEU A 342 4.20 0.23 0.59
C LEU A 342 5.35 -0.38 1.38
N ARG A 343 6.13 -1.26 0.77
CA ARG A 343 7.31 -1.88 1.39
C ARG A 343 8.45 -1.87 0.39
N GLN A 344 9.68 -1.66 0.83
CA GLN A 344 10.86 -1.91 0.00
C GLN A 344 10.82 -3.36 -0.52
N SER A 345 11.34 -3.58 -1.73
CA SER A 345 11.36 -4.92 -2.31
C SER A 345 12.15 -5.89 -1.43
N LEU A 346 11.68 -7.13 -1.32
CA LEU A 346 12.45 -8.18 -0.63
C LEU A 346 13.63 -8.68 -1.45
N LEU A 347 13.55 -8.52 -2.77
CA LEU A 347 14.57 -8.98 -3.70
C LEU A 347 15.49 -7.80 -4.03
N LYS A 348 16.79 -8.04 -3.96
CA LYS A 348 17.78 -7.10 -4.51
C LYS A 348 17.53 -7.01 -6.02
N GLN A 349 17.21 -5.82 -6.48
CA GLN A 349 16.92 -5.59 -7.89
C GLN A 349 18.21 -5.30 -8.64
N THR A 350 18.46 -6.08 -9.69
CA THR A 350 19.62 -5.92 -10.58
C THR A 350 19.23 -5.89 -12.05
N SER A 351 17.95 -6.15 -12.36
CA SER A 351 17.48 -6.14 -13.74
C SER A 351 17.54 -4.73 -14.32
N ARG A 352 17.82 -4.63 -15.63
CA ARG A 352 17.82 -3.35 -16.38
C ARG A 352 16.50 -2.59 -16.21
N LEU A 353 15.37 -3.30 -16.18
CA LEU A 353 14.05 -2.71 -15.93
C LEU A 353 13.93 -2.04 -14.56
N ALA A 354 14.57 -2.61 -13.55
CA ALA A 354 14.57 -2.04 -12.20
C ALA A 354 15.47 -0.82 -12.10
N MET A 355 16.65 -0.87 -12.72
CA MET A 355 17.66 0.20 -12.65
C MET A 355 17.42 1.35 -13.65
N GLU A 356 16.49 1.20 -14.61
CA GLU A 356 16.16 2.25 -15.58
C GLU A 356 15.77 3.57 -14.89
N GLU A 357 16.30 4.71 -15.32
CA GLU A 357 15.82 5.99 -14.81
C GLU A 357 14.53 6.40 -15.54
N ILE A 358 13.53 6.89 -14.82
CA ILE A 358 12.25 7.29 -15.43
C ILE A 358 12.23 8.80 -15.66
N LYS A 359 12.20 9.17 -16.95
CA LYS A 359 11.97 10.53 -17.43
C LYS A 359 10.52 10.68 -17.90
N LEU A 360 9.72 11.42 -17.14
CA LEU A 360 8.32 11.67 -17.47
C LEU A 360 8.22 12.79 -18.50
N LYS A 361 7.47 12.55 -19.58
CA LYS A 361 7.20 13.55 -20.62
C LYS A 361 5.83 14.19 -20.50
N PHE A 362 4.89 13.48 -19.90
CA PHE A 362 3.53 13.97 -19.72
C PHE A 362 2.83 13.20 -18.61
N VAL A 363 2.04 13.91 -17.81
CA VAL A 363 1.08 13.31 -16.90
C VAL A 363 -0.32 13.79 -17.32
N ASP A 364 -1.22 12.84 -17.53
CA ASP A 364 -2.59 13.16 -17.92
C ASP A 364 -3.43 13.55 -16.69
N THR A 365 -3.96 14.76 -16.70
CA THR A 365 -4.79 15.36 -15.65
C THR A 365 -6.21 15.66 -16.16
N SER A 366 -6.56 15.09 -17.32
CA SER A 366 -7.92 15.15 -17.84
C SER A 366 -8.96 14.56 -16.89
N SER A 367 -10.19 15.09 -16.95
CA SER A 367 -11.32 14.60 -16.14
C SER A 367 -11.48 13.09 -16.29
N LYS A 368 -11.56 12.40 -15.14
CA LYS A 368 -11.87 10.97 -15.05
C LYS A 368 -13.35 10.69 -14.82
N PHE A 369 -14.17 11.74 -14.83
CA PHE A 369 -15.63 11.65 -14.92
C PHE A 369 -16.02 11.83 -16.39
N GLY A 370 -16.36 10.72 -17.05
CA GLY A 370 -16.60 10.71 -18.49
C GLY A 370 -15.30 10.74 -19.31
N HIS A 371 -15.33 11.43 -20.45
CA HIS A 371 -14.20 11.56 -21.38
C HIS A 371 -13.62 12.98 -21.33
N GLY A 372 -12.62 13.20 -20.49
CA GLY A 372 -11.93 14.49 -20.41
C GLY A 372 -11.09 14.76 -21.67
N ARG A 373 -11.24 15.96 -22.25
CA ARG A 373 -10.49 16.42 -23.44
C ARG A 373 -9.42 17.47 -23.15
N PHE A 374 -9.47 18.08 -21.97
CA PHE A 374 -8.61 19.18 -21.54
C PHE A 374 -7.81 18.74 -20.31
N GLN A 375 -6.61 19.28 -20.14
CA GLN A 375 -5.73 19.01 -19.01
C GLN A 375 -5.97 19.97 -17.85
N THR A 376 -6.36 21.21 -18.15
CA THR A 376 -6.67 22.24 -17.15
C THR A 376 -8.04 22.88 -17.36
N THR A 377 -8.59 23.45 -16.28
CA THR A 377 -9.83 24.24 -16.34
C THR A 377 -9.67 25.49 -17.19
N GLN A 378 -8.50 26.11 -17.16
CA GLN A 378 -8.17 27.28 -17.98
C GLN A 378 -8.13 26.95 -19.48
N GLU A 379 -7.51 25.83 -19.85
CA GLU A 379 -7.51 25.32 -21.23
C GLU A 379 -8.94 25.09 -21.74
N LYS A 380 -9.78 24.44 -20.92
CA LYS A 380 -11.20 24.23 -21.23
C LYS A 380 -11.96 25.55 -21.41
N ALA A 381 -11.76 26.51 -20.50
CA ALA A 381 -12.44 27.81 -20.56
C ALA A 381 -11.99 28.62 -21.79
N LYS A 382 -10.69 28.59 -22.12
CA LYS A 382 -10.14 29.24 -23.31
C LYS A 382 -10.69 28.62 -24.60
N PHE A 383 -10.85 27.30 -24.64
CA PHE A 383 -11.38 26.59 -25.81
C PHE A 383 -12.86 26.91 -26.07
N TYR A 384 -13.70 26.89 -25.05
CA TYR A 384 -15.15 27.13 -25.21
C TYR A 384 -15.54 28.60 -25.17
N GLY A 385 -14.67 29.50 -24.71
CA GLY A 385 -14.97 30.91 -24.52
C GLY A 385 -16.02 31.16 -23.44
N ARG A 386 -16.74 32.28 -23.56
CA ARG A 386 -17.78 32.67 -22.60
C ARG A 386 -19.03 31.80 -22.80
N LEU A 387 -19.33 30.98 -21.81
CA LEU A 387 -20.54 30.16 -21.77
C LEU A 387 -21.63 30.85 -20.94
N LYS A 388 -22.89 30.42 -21.11
CA LYS A 388 -23.99 30.81 -20.22
C LYS A 388 -23.71 30.28 -18.81
N ALA A 389 -23.74 31.17 -17.82
CA ALA A 389 -23.46 30.87 -16.42
C ALA A 389 -24.46 29.87 -15.83
#